data_AF-A0AAV5BEK6-F1
#
_entry.id   AF-A0AAV5BEK6-F1
#
_cell.length_a   1.000
_cell.length_b   1.000
_cell.length_c   1.000
_cell.angle_alpha   90.00
_cell.angle_beta   90.00
_cell.angle_gamma   90.00
#
_symmetry.space_group_name_H-M   'P 1'
#
loop_
_entity.id
_entity.type
_entity.pdbx_description
1 polymer ?
#
loop_
_entity_poly.entity_id
_entity_poly.type
_entity_poly.pdbx_seq_one_letter_code
_entity_poly.pdbx_strand_id
1 'polypeptide(L)'
;MYESVMVQIRNLQEIPGLFKPDRLDDFLWHLQIMRQNPDFAWYNVATIAFDPWIRQKQVKTVRTLMHWGLDEVKTTNHDLSILVPYVDFDAKKLFFGMEDVYCVCDFGMDASLDRDEISPIQEAVLASGFSEIEATLQEGWQENLMESWMNQDEYYCFTDDVQRDFLRTCFLISYANILKIKAEITTQDLVLEGNVDEMELYKAVHRIITGFPGLFTAWVARIRKKNQESDCNRLALTALQAIRRGVA
;
A
#
# COMPACT_ATOMS: atom_id res chain seq x y z
N MET A 1 11.93 -11.08 -20.88
CA MET A 1 12.82 -10.26 -20.03
C MET A 1 12.87 -8.79 -20.45
N TYR A 2 13.28 -8.43 -21.69
CA TYR A 2 13.32 -7.03 -22.12
C TYR A 2 11.95 -6.34 -22.22
N GLU A 3 10.90 -7.07 -22.61
CA GLU A 3 9.56 -6.51 -22.82
C GLU A 3 8.92 -6.01 -21.52
N SER A 4 9.01 -6.79 -20.43
CA SER A 4 8.48 -6.41 -19.11
C SER A 4 9.15 -5.15 -18.54
N VAL A 5 10.48 -5.02 -18.69
CA VAL A 5 11.20 -3.80 -18.26
C VAL A 5 10.78 -2.58 -19.08
N MET A 6 10.56 -2.74 -20.39
CA MET A 6 10.08 -1.65 -21.25
C MET A 6 8.64 -1.25 -20.92
N VAL A 7 7.79 -2.19 -20.50
CA VAL A 7 6.44 -1.90 -19.99
C VAL A 7 6.52 -1.10 -18.69
N GLN A 8 7.37 -1.51 -17.74
CA GLN A 8 7.61 -0.74 -16.51
C GLN A 8 8.03 0.70 -16.83
N ILE A 9 9.05 0.89 -17.69
CA ILE A 9 9.52 2.23 -18.10
C ILE A 9 8.40 3.06 -18.72
N ARG A 10 7.58 2.46 -19.59
CA ARG A 10 6.46 3.17 -20.23
C ARG A 10 5.42 3.62 -19.20
N ASN A 11 5.04 2.74 -18.28
CA ASN A 11 4.06 3.06 -17.24
C ASN A 11 4.54 4.19 -16.31
N LEU A 12 5.86 4.28 -16.07
CA LEU A 12 6.43 5.40 -15.31
C LEU A 12 6.24 6.77 -16.00
N GLN A 13 6.17 6.80 -17.34
CA GLN A 13 5.95 8.03 -18.09
C GLN A 13 4.49 8.53 -17.98
N GLU A 14 3.55 7.65 -17.61
CA GLU A 14 2.13 7.97 -17.48
C GLU A 14 1.76 8.55 -16.11
N ILE A 15 2.60 8.37 -15.09
CA ILE A 15 2.36 8.86 -13.71
C ILE A 15 2.06 10.37 -13.67
N PRO A 16 2.84 11.25 -14.33
CA PRO A 16 2.51 12.66 -14.47
C PRO A 16 1.04 12.92 -14.89
N GLY A 17 0.54 12.14 -15.84
CA GLY A 17 -0.82 12.29 -16.35
C GLY A 17 -1.93 11.96 -15.35
N LEU A 18 -1.65 11.23 -14.26
CA LEU A 18 -2.66 10.81 -13.29
C LEU A 18 -3.24 11.96 -12.46
N PHE A 19 -2.47 13.03 -12.27
CA PHE A 19 -2.87 14.15 -11.41
C PHE A 19 -3.81 15.14 -12.11
N LYS A 20 -4.15 14.89 -13.37
CA LYS A 20 -5.11 15.73 -14.11
C LYS A 20 -6.54 15.45 -13.65
N PRO A 21 -7.41 16.46 -13.55
CA PRO A 21 -8.78 16.29 -13.06
C PRO A 21 -9.62 15.25 -13.83
N ASP A 22 -9.40 15.11 -15.14
CA ASP A 22 -10.09 14.14 -16.00
C ASP A 22 -9.61 12.69 -15.80
N ARG A 23 -8.56 12.49 -14.99
CA ARG A 23 -7.94 11.20 -14.67
C ARG A 23 -8.16 10.81 -13.21
N LEU A 24 -9.07 11.49 -12.51
CA LEU A 24 -9.38 11.26 -11.10
C LEU A 24 -9.73 9.79 -10.79
N ASP A 25 -10.56 9.16 -11.62
CA ASP A 25 -10.93 7.75 -11.42
C ASP A 25 -9.71 6.80 -11.51
N ASP A 26 -8.76 7.12 -12.38
CA ASP A 26 -7.49 6.39 -12.52
C ASP A 26 -6.63 6.57 -11.28
N PHE A 27 -6.54 7.80 -10.77
CA PHE A 27 -5.80 8.08 -9.55
C PHE A 27 -6.41 7.35 -8.33
N LEU A 28 -7.75 7.35 -8.21
CA LEU A 28 -8.44 6.61 -7.16
C LEU A 28 -8.23 5.10 -7.29
N TRP A 29 -8.18 4.57 -8.51
CA TRP A 29 -7.80 3.18 -8.77
C TRP A 29 -6.37 2.90 -8.28
N HIS A 30 -5.43 3.79 -8.54
CA HIS A 30 -4.05 3.66 -8.07
C HIS A 30 -3.95 3.64 -6.54
N LEU A 31 -4.69 4.50 -5.83
CA LEU A 31 -4.74 4.49 -4.37
C LEU A 31 -5.24 3.12 -3.85
N GLN A 32 -6.21 2.51 -4.52
CA GLN A 32 -6.69 1.17 -4.16
C GLN A 32 -5.62 0.10 -4.38
N ILE A 33 -4.90 0.16 -5.51
CA ILE A 33 -3.81 -0.77 -5.81
C ILE A 33 -2.65 -0.62 -4.81
N MET A 34 -2.26 0.60 -4.47
CA MET A 34 -1.26 0.87 -3.42
C MET A 34 -1.70 0.26 -2.08
N ARG A 35 -2.95 0.47 -1.68
CA ARG A 35 -3.47 -0.01 -0.40
C ARG A 35 -3.47 -1.54 -0.30
N GLN A 36 -3.76 -2.24 -1.40
CA GLN A 36 -3.82 -3.70 -1.41
C GLN A 36 -2.48 -4.40 -1.61
N ASN A 37 -1.48 -3.71 -2.16
CA ASN A 37 -0.16 -4.30 -2.43
C ASN A 37 0.97 -3.49 -1.79
N PRO A 38 0.98 -3.35 -0.44
CA PRO A 38 1.93 -2.49 0.25
C PRO A 38 3.38 -2.99 0.18
N ASP A 39 3.59 -4.27 -0.08
CA ASP A 39 4.92 -4.90 -0.08
C ASP A 39 5.75 -4.58 -1.34
N PHE A 40 5.11 -4.01 -2.37
CA PHE A 40 5.78 -3.66 -3.61
C PHE A 40 6.23 -2.20 -3.65
N ALA A 41 7.41 -1.98 -4.24
CA ALA A 41 7.92 -0.65 -4.52
C ALA A 41 6.98 0.14 -5.45
N TRP A 42 6.99 1.47 -5.33
CA TRP A 42 6.06 2.36 -6.03
C TRP A 42 5.97 2.13 -7.56
N TYR A 43 7.09 1.79 -8.21
CA TYR A 43 7.14 1.54 -9.65
C TYR A 43 6.51 0.20 -10.04
N ASN A 44 6.60 -0.83 -9.20
CA ASN A 44 5.89 -2.10 -9.38
C ASN A 44 4.39 -1.88 -9.18
N VAL A 45 4.01 -1.13 -8.14
CA VAL A 45 2.61 -0.77 -7.87
C VAL A 45 2.01 0.02 -9.05
N ALA A 46 2.77 0.97 -9.61
CA ALA A 46 2.35 1.67 -10.83
C ALA A 46 2.18 0.70 -12.00
N THR A 47 3.11 -0.24 -12.18
CA THR A 47 3.04 -1.24 -13.26
C THR A 47 1.80 -2.11 -13.14
N ILE A 48 1.48 -2.58 -11.93
CA ILE A 48 0.26 -3.34 -11.62
C ILE A 48 -0.98 -2.51 -11.95
N ALA A 49 -1.02 -1.24 -11.52
CA ALA A 49 -2.19 -0.39 -11.70
C ALA A 49 -2.47 -0.03 -13.17
N PHE A 50 -1.42 0.12 -13.98
CA PHE A 50 -1.50 0.40 -15.41
C PHE A 50 -1.69 -0.83 -16.28
N ASP A 51 -1.62 -2.04 -15.72
CA ASP A 51 -1.87 -3.27 -16.47
C ASP A 51 -3.34 -3.31 -16.94
N PRO A 52 -3.60 -3.36 -18.27
CA PRO A 52 -4.96 -3.32 -18.80
C PRO A 52 -5.82 -4.50 -18.35
N TRP A 53 -5.22 -5.68 -18.17
CA TRP A 53 -5.93 -6.88 -17.79
C TRP A 53 -6.37 -6.77 -16.32
N ILE A 54 -5.47 -6.39 -15.41
CA ILE A 54 -5.79 -6.14 -14.00
C ILE A 54 -6.90 -5.12 -13.88
N ARG A 55 -6.78 -4.02 -14.62
CA ARG A 55 -7.76 -2.94 -14.62
C ARG A 55 -9.12 -3.38 -15.15
N GLN A 56 -9.16 -4.11 -16.27
CA GLN A 56 -10.41 -4.59 -16.87
C GLN A 56 -11.13 -5.59 -15.95
N LYS A 57 -10.38 -6.46 -15.26
CA LYS A 57 -10.93 -7.44 -14.32
C LYS A 57 -11.25 -6.84 -12.95
N GLN A 58 -10.78 -5.62 -12.69
CA GLN A 58 -10.83 -4.95 -11.40
C GLN A 58 -10.14 -5.78 -10.30
N VAL A 59 -9.06 -6.47 -10.65
CA VAL A 59 -8.20 -7.16 -9.69
C VAL A 59 -7.44 -6.10 -8.90
N LYS A 60 -7.40 -6.25 -7.59
CA LYS A 60 -6.71 -5.28 -6.71
C LYS A 60 -5.53 -5.88 -5.97
N THR A 61 -5.53 -7.19 -5.75
CA THR A 61 -4.46 -7.88 -5.07
C THR A 61 -3.70 -8.75 -6.05
N VAL A 62 -2.38 -8.67 -6.02
CA VAL A 62 -1.48 -9.58 -6.72
C VAL A 62 -0.35 -9.98 -5.79
N ARG A 63 0.16 -11.21 -5.93
CA ARG A 63 1.25 -11.71 -5.08
C ARG A 63 2.16 -12.62 -5.88
N THR A 64 3.44 -12.68 -5.53
CA THR A 64 4.39 -13.65 -6.09
C THR A 64 4.01 -15.07 -5.64
N LEU A 65 4.46 -16.09 -6.38
CA LEU A 65 4.03 -17.48 -6.16
C LEU A 65 4.23 -17.95 -4.72
N MET A 66 5.34 -17.57 -4.08
CA MET A 66 5.67 -18.01 -2.71
C MET A 66 4.58 -17.64 -1.70
N HIS A 67 3.93 -16.49 -1.87
CA HIS A 67 2.89 -16.01 -0.97
C HIS A 67 1.55 -16.74 -1.11
N TRP A 68 1.37 -17.53 -2.17
CA TRP A 68 0.15 -18.31 -2.37
C TRP A 68 0.17 -19.64 -1.60
N GLY A 69 1.35 -20.11 -1.17
CA GLY A 69 1.47 -21.40 -0.46
C GLY A 69 1.00 -22.61 -1.27
N LEU A 70 1.08 -22.51 -2.61
CA LEU A 70 0.65 -23.56 -3.54
C LEU A 70 1.88 -24.21 -4.18
N ASP A 71 2.17 -25.46 -3.81
CA ASP A 71 3.38 -26.17 -4.23
C ASP A 71 3.41 -26.56 -5.72
N GLU A 72 2.28 -26.57 -6.43
CA GLU A 72 2.24 -26.92 -7.85
C GLU A 72 1.09 -26.21 -8.59
N VAL A 73 1.38 -25.04 -9.15
CA VAL A 73 0.46 -24.44 -10.12
C VAL A 73 1.17 -24.27 -11.45
N LYS A 74 0.67 -25.00 -12.46
CA LYS A 74 1.07 -24.86 -13.85
C LYS A 74 0.31 -23.70 -14.49
N THR A 75 0.54 -22.48 -14.00
CA THR A 75 0.08 -21.29 -14.72
C THR A 75 0.96 -21.16 -15.97
N THR A 76 0.34 -21.06 -17.13
CA THR A 76 1.05 -21.05 -18.43
C THR A 76 1.07 -19.67 -19.09
N ASN A 77 0.31 -18.72 -18.55
CA ASN A 77 0.26 -17.34 -19.01
C ASN A 77 0.40 -16.43 -17.80
N HIS A 78 1.50 -15.71 -17.70
CA HIS A 78 1.60 -14.50 -16.91
C HIS A 78 2.20 -13.42 -17.82
N ASP A 79 1.49 -12.31 -17.97
CA ASP A 79 1.97 -11.14 -18.74
C ASP A 79 2.57 -10.07 -17.82
N LEU A 80 2.46 -10.26 -16.49
CA LEU A 80 2.90 -9.30 -15.49
C LEU A 80 4.04 -9.85 -14.63
N SER A 81 5.17 -9.15 -14.70
CA SER A 81 6.31 -9.39 -13.83
C SER A 81 6.72 -8.08 -13.16
N ILE A 82 7.19 -8.20 -11.91
CA ILE A 82 7.67 -7.10 -11.09
C ILE A 82 9.17 -7.24 -10.83
N LEU A 83 9.83 -6.13 -10.50
CA LEU A 83 11.24 -6.18 -10.09
C LEU A 83 11.34 -6.44 -8.59
N VAL A 84 12.09 -7.47 -8.20
CA VAL A 84 12.28 -7.84 -6.79
C VAL A 84 13.77 -7.79 -6.44
N PRO A 85 14.16 -7.17 -5.32
CA PRO A 85 15.53 -7.22 -4.84
C PRO A 85 15.87 -8.60 -4.26
N TYR A 86 17.07 -9.08 -4.55
CA TYR A 86 17.63 -10.29 -3.97
C TYR A 86 19.02 -10.01 -3.40
N VAL A 87 19.29 -10.62 -2.26
CA VAL A 87 20.59 -10.52 -1.60
C VAL A 87 21.32 -11.84 -1.76
N ASP A 88 22.44 -11.78 -2.48
CA ASP A 88 23.45 -12.83 -2.44
C ASP A 88 24.33 -12.59 -1.20
N PHE A 89 24.09 -13.38 -0.15
CA PHE A 89 24.81 -13.26 1.12
C PHE A 89 26.29 -13.68 1.00
N ASP A 90 26.60 -14.64 0.13
CA ASP A 90 27.96 -15.15 -0.08
C ASP A 90 28.79 -14.13 -0.84
N ALA A 91 28.23 -13.54 -1.90
CA ALA A 91 28.88 -12.49 -2.68
C ALA A 91 28.75 -11.09 -2.06
N LYS A 92 27.92 -10.92 -1.01
CA LYS A 92 27.54 -9.63 -0.42
C LYS A 92 27.03 -8.62 -1.46
N LYS A 93 26.19 -9.09 -2.38
CA LYS A 93 25.66 -8.28 -3.49
C LYS A 93 24.15 -8.21 -3.44
N LEU A 94 23.62 -7.02 -3.72
CA LEU A 94 22.23 -6.81 -4.06
C LEU A 94 22.09 -6.90 -5.57
N PHE A 95 21.18 -7.75 -6.04
CA PHE A 95 20.76 -7.79 -7.44
C PHE A 95 19.25 -7.67 -7.52
N PHE A 96 18.74 -7.43 -8.72
CA PHE A 96 17.32 -7.35 -8.98
C PHE A 96 16.95 -8.40 -10.02
N GLY A 97 15.92 -9.19 -9.73
CA GLY A 97 15.35 -10.15 -10.67
C GLY A 97 13.91 -9.77 -10.99
N MET A 98 13.42 -10.32 -12.09
CA MET A 98 12.00 -10.22 -12.44
C MET A 98 11.29 -11.43 -11.84
N GLU A 99 10.22 -11.18 -11.08
CA GLU A 99 9.31 -12.21 -10.59
C GLU A 99 7.94 -12.03 -11.18
N ASP A 100 7.29 -13.13 -11.52
CA ASP A 100 5.92 -13.13 -11.96
C ASP A 100 4.99 -13.01 -10.75
N VAL A 101 3.95 -12.20 -10.92
CA VAL A 101 2.90 -12.05 -9.93
C VAL A 101 1.62 -12.68 -10.43
N TYR A 102 0.86 -13.20 -9.49
CA TYR A 102 -0.37 -13.93 -9.74
C TYR A 102 -1.51 -13.29 -8.95
N CYS A 103 -2.72 -13.51 -9.46
CA CYS A 103 -3.99 -13.20 -8.82
C CYS A 103 -4.86 -14.46 -8.77
N VAL A 104 -6.03 -14.39 -8.13
CA VAL A 104 -6.92 -15.55 -7.99
C VAL A 104 -7.36 -16.14 -9.34
N CYS A 105 -7.47 -15.31 -10.39
CA CYS A 105 -7.85 -15.77 -11.72
C CYS A 105 -6.82 -16.70 -12.35
N ASP A 106 -5.54 -16.54 -12.05
CA ASP A 106 -4.47 -17.39 -12.59
C ASP A 106 -4.59 -18.83 -12.07
N PHE A 107 -5.27 -19.01 -10.94
CA PHE A 107 -5.58 -20.29 -10.33
C PHE A 107 -6.98 -20.82 -10.72
N GLY A 108 -7.63 -20.20 -11.72
CA GLY A 108 -8.99 -20.56 -12.15
C GLY A 108 -10.09 -20.21 -11.15
N MET A 109 -9.79 -19.34 -10.19
CA MET A 109 -10.75 -18.88 -9.18
C MET A 109 -11.45 -17.60 -9.65
N ASP A 110 -12.60 -17.28 -9.03
CA ASP A 110 -13.38 -16.09 -9.36
C ASP A 110 -12.68 -14.80 -8.88
N ALA A 111 -12.51 -13.83 -9.79
CA ALA A 111 -11.96 -12.50 -9.51
C ALA A 111 -12.74 -11.73 -8.42
N SER A 112 -14.01 -12.08 -8.19
CA SER A 112 -14.82 -11.47 -7.13
C SER A 112 -14.20 -11.68 -5.73
N LEU A 113 -13.46 -12.77 -5.54
CA LEU A 113 -12.79 -13.08 -4.27
C LEU A 113 -11.72 -12.04 -3.90
N ASP A 114 -11.03 -11.45 -4.89
CA ASP A 114 -10.07 -10.36 -4.66
C ASP A 114 -10.75 -9.04 -4.32
N ARG A 115 -12.04 -8.88 -4.63
CA ARG A 115 -12.78 -7.64 -4.35
C ARG A 115 -13.23 -7.56 -2.90
N ASP A 116 -13.48 -8.71 -2.30
CA ASP A 116 -13.90 -8.86 -0.90
C ASP A 116 -12.71 -9.13 0.05
N GLU A 117 -11.49 -9.19 -0.50
CA GLU A 117 -10.29 -9.43 0.31
C GLU A 117 -10.06 -8.28 1.30
N ILE A 118 -9.82 -8.67 2.55
CA ILE A 118 -9.56 -7.76 3.65
C ILE A 118 -8.23 -7.07 3.37
N SER A 119 -8.23 -5.75 3.29
CA SER A 119 -7.01 -4.99 3.06
C SER A 119 -6.01 -5.16 4.22
N PRO A 120 -4.69 -5.05 3.98
CA PRO A 120 -3.68 -5.19 5.02
C PRO A 120 -3.91 -4.31 6.26
N ILE A 121 -4.48 -3.10 6.08
CA ILE A 121 -4.85 -2.24 7.19
C ILE A 121 -6.04 -2.79 7.99
N GLN A 122 -7.04 -3.40 7.34
CA GLN A 122 -8.17 -4.00 8.05
C GLN A 122 -7.70 -5.23 8.84
N GLU A 123 -6.81 -6.03 8.27
CA GLU A 123 -6.13 -7.11 9.01
C GLU A 123 -5.38 -6.56 10.23
N ALA A 124 -4.61 -5.47 10.06
CA ALA A 124 -3.92 -4.80 11.15
C ALA A 124 -4.87 -4.31 12.24
N VAL A 125 -6.02 -3.71 11.87
CA VAL A 125 -7.06 -3.25 12.81
C VAL A 125 -7.62 -4.43 13.61
N LEU A 126 -7.94 -5.54 12.94
CA LEU A 126 -8.47 -6.75 13.58
C LEU A 126 -7.42 -7.41 14.49
N ALA A 127 -6.21 -7.64 13.98
CA ALA A 127 -5.14 -8.34 14.68
C ALA A 127 -4.59 -7.54 15.87
N SER A 128 -4.56 -6.21 15.76
CA SER A 128 -4.10 -5.35 16.85
C SER A 128 -5.15 -5.16 17.96
N GLY A 129 -6.38 -5.66 17.76
CA GLY A 129 -7.50 -5.47 18.68
C GLY A 129 -7.82 -3.98 18.88
N PHE A 130 -7.72 -3.18 17.82
CA PHE A 130 -7.91 -1.73 17.89
C PHE A 130 -9.29 -1.36 18.47
N SER A 131 -10.34 -2.10 18.11
CA SER A 131 -11.71 -1.91 18.60
C SER A 131 -11.83 -1.90 20.13
N GLU A 132 -10.93 -2.62 20.84
CA GLU A 132 -10.92 -2.69 22.31
C GLU A 132 -10.36 -1.41 22.94
N ILE A 133 -9.42 -0.74 22.27
CA ILE A 133 -8.78 0.47 22.77
C ILE A 133 -9.44 1.74 22.22
N GLU A 134 -10.16 1.66 21.09
CA GLU A 134 -10.78 2.80 20.40
C GLU A 134 -11.62 3.66 21.36
N ALA A 135 -12.45 3.02 22.19
CA ALA A 135 -13.31 3.70 23.16
C ALA A 135 -12.55 4.42 24.30
N THR A 136 -11.27 4.11 24.50
CA THR A 136 -10.42 4.68 25.56
C THR A 136 -9.51 5.79 25.06
N LEU A 137 -9.48 6.04 23.75
CA LEU A 137 -8.64 7.06 23.16
C LEU A 137 -9.18 8.45 23.50
N GLN A 138 -8.27 9.36 23.82
CA GLN A 138 -8.61 10.75 24.11
C GLN A 138 -9.07 11.48 22.85
N GLU A 139 -9.80 12.57 23.04
CA GLU A 139 -10.16 13.48 21.96
C GLU A 139 -8.92 13.91 21.16
N GLY A 140 -9.06 13.99 19.83
CA GLY A 140 -7.96 14.36 18.92
C GLY A 140 -6.99 13.22 18.57
N TRP A 141 -7.21 11.98 19.01
CA TRP A 141 -6.32 10.86 18.66
C TRP A 141 -6.19 10.62 17.15
N GLN A 142 -7.25 10.89 16.37
CA GLN A 142 -7.28 10.69 14.92
C GLN A 142 -6.29 11.63 14.22
N GLU A 143 -6.34 12.92 14.57
CA GLU A 143 -5.41 13.93 14.07
C GLU A 143 -3.97 13.61 14.51
N ASN A 144 -3.78 13.24 15.77
CA ASN A 144 -2.45 12.88 16.28
C ASN A 144 -1.86 11.64 15.60
N LEU A 145 -2.68 10.63 15.28
CA LEU A 145 -2.26 9.45 14.55
C LEU A 145 -1.86 9.82 13.12
N MET A 146 -2.71 10.59 12.43
CA MET A 146 -2.44 11.03 11.07
C MET A 146 -1.18 11.89 11.03
N GLU A 147 -1.07 12.94 11.82
CA GLU A 147 0.13 13.80 11.87
C GLU A 147 1.38 13.01 12.28
N SER A 148 1.29 12.10 13.25
CA SER A 148 2.43 11.24 13.61
C SER A 148 2.85 10.31 12.47
N TRP A 149 1.96 10.00 11.54
CA TRP A 149 2.27 9.23 10.35
C TRP A 149 2.85 10.12 9.26
N MET A 150 2.13 11.17 8.86
CA MET A 150 2.53 12.06 7.77
C MET A 150 3.92 12.67 8.01
N ASN A 151 4.23 13.06 9.26
CA ASN A 151 5.54 13.62 9.64
C ASN A 151 6.71 12.61 9.60
N GLN A 152 6.47 11.33 9.27
CA GLN A 152 7.56 10.37 8.98
C GLN A 152 8.02 10.44 7.53
N ASP A 153 7.24 11.06 6.63
CA ASP A 153 7.64 11.25 5.24
C ASP A 153 8.34 12.59 5.07
N GLU A 154 9.60 12.57 4.64
CA GLU A 154 10.38 13.79 4.43
C GLU A 154 9.73 14.74 3.42
N TYR A 155 9.08 14.22 2.38
CA TYR A 155 8.40 15.04 1.38
C TYR A 155 7.28 15.85 2.02
N TYR A 156 6.49 15.22 2.89
CA TYR A 156 5.41 15.91 3.63
C TYR A 156 5.96 17.07 4.48
N CYS A 157 7.06 16.84 5.19
CA CYS A 157 7.65 17.83 6.08
C CYS A 157 8.22 19.08 5.37
N PHE A 158 8.69 18.93 4.13
CA PHE A 158 9.38 19.99 3.39
C PHE A 158 8.54 20.61 2.26
N THR A 159 7.33 20.09 2.02
CA THR A 159 6.44 20.64 0.99
C THR A 159 5.49 21.72 1.54
N ASP A 160 4.84 22.43 0.63
CA ASP A 160 3.87 23.49 0.94
C ASP A 160 2.56 22.93 1.52
N ASP A 161 1.72 23.83 2.04
CA ASP A 161 0.46 23.45 2.69
C ASP A 161 -0.51 22.78 1.71
N VAL A 162 -0.51 23.17 0.43
CA VAL A 162 -1.40 22.59 -0.61
C VAL A 162 -1.07 21.13 -0.85
N GLN A 163 0.21 20.80 -1.02
CA GLN A 163 0.66 19.43 -1.20
C GLN A 163 0.51 18.60 0.08
N ARG A 164 0.70 19.20 1.27
CA ARG A 164 0.40 18.51 2.53
C ARG A 164 -1.08 18.17 2.65
N ASP A 165 -1.97 19.11 2.33
CA ASP A 165 -3.41 18.88 2.33
C ASP A 165 -3.81 17.81 1.31
N PHE A 166 -3.23 17.83 0.11
CA PHE A 166 -3.44 16.77 -0.88
C PHE A 166 -3.04 15.38 -0.35
N LEU A 167 -1.87 15.27 0.29
CA LEU A 167 -1.39 14.02 0.88
C LEU A 167 -2.30 13.55 2.03
N ARG A 168 -2.77 14.46 2.89
CA ARG A 168 -3.76 14.18 3.95
C ARG A 168 -5.07 13.68 3.34
N THR A 169 -5.54 14.30 2.27
CA THR A 169 -6.74 13.86 1.54
C THR A 169 -6.57 12.45 0.97
N CYS A 170 -5.41 12.13 0.37
CA CYS A 170 -5.11 10.77 -0.11
C CYS A 170 -5.16 9.73 1.02
N PHE A 171 -4.59 10.05 2.19
CA PHE A 171 -4.65 9.22 3.37
C PHE A 171 -6.09 8.98 3.83
N LEU A 172 -6.88 10.05 3.95
CA LEU A 172 -8.24 9.99 4.46
C LEU A 172 -9.16 9.24 3.49
N ILE A 173 -9.06 9.45 2.18
CA ILE A 173 -9.77 8.65 1.17
C ILE A 173 -9.44 7.16 1.32
N SER A 174 -8.18 6.84 1.61
CA SER A 174 -7.73 5.44 1.70
C SER A 174 -8.17 4.73 2.98
N TYR A 175 -8.22 5.45 4.11
CA TYR A 175 -8.32 4.85 5.45
C TYR A 175 -9.42 5.35 6.36
N ALA A 176 -10.05 6.50 6.09
CA ALA A 176 -11.01 7.09 7.03
C ALA A 176 -12.17 6.14 7.36
N ASN A 177 -12.73 5.47 6.36
CA ASN A 177 -13.81 4.50 6.56
C ASN A 177 -13.36 3.29 7.39
N ILE A 178 -12.15 2.78 7.16
CA ILE A 178 -11.60 1.61 7.85
C ILE A 178 -11.34 1.93 9.33
N LEU A 179 -10.87 3.14 9.61
CA LEU A 179 -10.54 3.62 10.95
C LEU A 179 -11.67 4.38 11.65
N LYS A 180 -12.84 4.50 11.01
CA LYS A 180 -13.99 5.31 11.46
C LYS A 180 -13.58 6.76 11.81
N ILE A 181 -12.67 7.33 11.03
CA ILE A 181 -12.29 8.75 11.16
C ILE A 181 -13.47 9.60 10.71
N LYS A 182 -13.86 10.56 11.55
CA LYS A 182 -14.94 11.51 11.22
C LYS A 182 -14.38 12.62 10.36
N ALA A 183 -14.21 12.34 9.07
CA ALA A 183 -13.79 13.32 8.07
C ALA A 183 -14.87 13.45 7.00
N GLU A 184 -15.38 14.66 6.77
CA GLU A 184 -16.21 14.98 5.62
C GLU A 184 -15.28 15.29 4.44
N ILE A 185 -14.72 14.25 3.83
CA ILE A 185 -13.84 14.39 2.66
C ILE A 185 -14.47 13.76 1.44
N THR A 186 -14.40 14.51 0.35
CA THR A 186 -14.86 14.13 -0.98
C THR A 186 -13.68 14.07 -1.95
N THR A 187 -13.88 13.40 -3.08
CA THR A 187 -12.86 13.36 -4.13
C THR A 187 -12.63 14.73 -4.80
N GLN A 188 -13.50 15.70 -4.54
CA GLN A 188 -13.35 17.09 -5.01
C GLN A 188 -12.27 17.84 -4.23
N ASP A 189 -11.87 17.33 -3.06
CA ASP A 189 -10.82 17.91 -2.22
C ASP A 189 -9.40 17.50 -2.68
N LEU A 190 -9.29 16.67 -3.72
CA LEU A 190 -8.01 16.34 -4.39
C LEU A 190 -7.61 17.46 -5.34
N VAL A 191 -7.31 18.63 -4.77
CA VAL A 191 -6.85 19.80 -5.52
C VAL A 191 -5.33 19.87 -5.46
N LEU A 192 -4.69 19.89 -6.63
CA LEU A 192 -3.29 20.24 -6.79
C LEU A 192 -3.20 21.52 -7.61
N GLU A 193 -2.52 22.53 -7.08
CA GLU A 193 -2.25 23.77 -7.78
C GLU A 193 -0.73 23.98 -7.91
N GLY A 194 -0.31 24.63 -9.00
CA GLY A 194 1.08 25.00 -9.22
C GLY A 194 1.93 23.95 -9.92
N ASN A 195 3.24 24.20 -9.95
CA ASN A 195 4.23 23.27 -10.53
C ASN A 195 4.68 22.28 -9.45
N VAL A 196 4.18 21.05 -9.55
CA VAL A 196 4.54 19.95 -8.64
C VAL A 196 5.41 18.96 -9.40
N ASP A 197 6.43 18.41 -8.74
CA ASP A 197 7.09 17.19 -9.22
C ASP A 197 6.14 16.01 -8.96
N GLU A 198 5.30 15.72 -9.94
CA GLU A 198 4.28 14.67 -9.90
C GLU A 198 4.86 13.29 -9.60
N MET A 199 6.11 13.03 -10.01
CA MET A 199 6.78 11.76 -9.73
C MET A 199 7.15 11.64 -8.26
N GLU A 200 7.75 12.68 -7.68
CA GLU A 200 8.06 12.69 -6.24
C GLU A 200 6.79 12.70 -5.39
N LEU A 201 5.75 13.41 -5.82
CA LEU A 201 4.45 13.38 -5.17
C LEU A 201 3.85 11.96 -5.19
N TYR A 202 3.87 11.27 -6.35
CA TYR A 202 3.38 9.90 -6.44
C TYR A 202 4.13 8.94 -5.51
N LYS A 203 5.46 9.10 -5.40
CA LYS A 203 6.27 8.32 -4.45
C LYS A 203 5.88 8.62 -3.01
N ALA A 204 5.62 9.89 -2.67
CA ALA A 204 5.15 10.27 -1.34
C ALA A 204 3.78 9.67 -1.03
N VAL A 205 2.82 9.76 -1.97
CA VAL A 205 1.52 9.10 -1.86
C VAL A 205 1.70 7.60 -1.63
N HIS A 206 2.51 6.92 -2.46
CA HIS A 206 2.79 5.49 -2.28
C HIS A 206 3.30 5.20 -0.87
N ARG A 207 4.33 5.91 -0.37
CA ARG A 207 4.88 5.68 0.98
C ARG A 207 3.84 5.89 2.07
N ILE A 208 3.03 6.95 1.96
CA ILE A 208 1.97 7.30 2.92
C ILE A 208 0.86 6.24 2.93
N ILE A 209 0.53 5.65 1.79
CA ILE A 209 -0.46 4.59 1.72
C ILE A 209 0.16 3.26 2.20
N THR A 210 1.23 2.80 1.57
CA THR A 210 1.77 1.45 1.81
C THR A 210 2.44 1.27 3.17
N GLY A 211 3.03 2.32 3.75
CA GLY A 211 3.71 2.23 5.04
C GLY A 211 2.76 2.27 6.25
N PHE A 212 1.53 2.73 6.07
CA PHE A 212 0.62 2.97 7.18
C PHE A 212 0.21 1.72 7.97
N PRO A 213 -0.15 0.55 7.36
CA PRO A 213 -0.59 -0.63 8.10
C PRO A 213 0.42 -1.12 9.17
N GLY A 214 1.71 -1.13 8.82
CA GLY A 214 2.77 -1.53 9.74
C GLY A 214 2.92 -0.58 10.92
N LEU A 215 2.89 0.73 10.64
CA LEU A 215 3.02 1.76 11.68
C LEU A 215 1.79 1.89 12.57
N PHE A 216 0.61 1.70 12.00
CA PHE A 216 -0.63 1.63 12.76
C PHE A 216 -0.56 0.50 13.80
N THR A 217 -0.14 -0.70 13.38
CA THR A 217 0.04 -1.84 14.28
C THR A 217 1.04 -1.52 15.40
N ALA A 218 2.18 -0.90 15.05
CA ALA A 218 3.18 -0.49 16.03
C ALA A 218 2.66 0.59 17.00
N TRP A 219 1.85 1.53 16.51
CA TRP A 219 1.20 2.55 17.33
C TRP A 219 0.19 1.97 18.32
N VAL A 220 -0.68 1.05 17.87
CA VAL A 220 -1.61 0.33 18.76
C VAL A 220 -0.84 -0.44 19.84
N ALA A 221 0.24 -1.14 19.47
CA ALA A 221 1.09 -1.84 20.42
C ALA A 221 1.71 -0.90 21.47
N ARG A 222 2.16 0.29 21.06
CA ARG A 222 2.69 1.32 21.99
C ARG A 222 1.62 1.82 22.97
N ILE A 223 0.39 2.06 22.51
CA ILE A 223 -0.70 2.48 23.39
C ILE A 223 -1.04 1.39 24.40
N ARG A 224 -1.13 0.14 23.95
CA ARG A 224 -1.34 -1.00 24.85
C ARG A 224 -0.24 -1.11 25.90
N LYS A 225 1.04 -0.92 25.52
CA LYS A 225 2.17 -0.86 26.47
C LYS A 225 2.06 0.25 27.50
N LYS A 226 1.59 1.43 27.08
CA LYS A 226 1.42 2.58 27.97
C LYS A 226 0.28 2.34 28.97
N ASN A 227 -0.72 1.57 28.57
CA ASN A 227 -1.90 1.23 29.37
C ASN A 227 -1.72 -0.06 30.20
N GLN A 228 -0.74 -0.91 29.88
CA GLN A 228 -0.40 -2.15 30.60
C GLN A 228 1.12 -2.42 30.56
N GLU A 229 1.75 -2.52 31.73
CA GLU A 229 3.12 -3.03 31.87
C GLU A 229 3.16 -4.54 31.55
N SER A 230 3.23 -4.96 30.27
CA SER A 230 3.90 -6.19 29.78
C SER A 230 3.55 -6.55 28.32
N ASP A 231 4.45 -7.32 27.68
CA ASP A 231 4.26 -8.09 26.44
C ASP A 231 4.31 -7.40 25.05
N CYS A 232 5.03 -6.29 24.93
CA CYS A 232 5.32 -5.67 23.62
C CYS A 232 6.14 -6.51 22.65
N ASN A 233 7.09 -7.30 23.15
CA ASN A 233 7.98 -8.06 22.27
C ASN A 233 7.24 -9.17 21.53
N ARG A 234 6.20 -9.76 22.14
CA ARG A 234 5.43 -10.86 21.54
C ARG A 234 4.55 -10.37 20.39
N LEU A 235 3.84 -9.25 20.55
CA LEU A 235 2.95 -8.69 19.52
C LEU A 235 3.72 -8.12 18.33
N ALA A 236 4.85 -7.43 18.56
CA ALA A 236 5.73 -6.97 17.49
C ALA A 236 6.34 -8.16 16.72
N LEU A 237 6.74 -9.24 17.41
CA LEU A 237 7.19 -10.47 16.78
C LEU A 237 6.07 -11.19 16.02
N THR A 238 4.83 -11.22 16.52
CA THR A 238 3.70 -11.83 15.81
C THR A 238 3.28 -11.02 14.58
N ALA A 239 3.30 -9.69 14.64
CA ALA A 239 3.04 -8.84 13.48
C ALA A 239 4.19 -8.94 12.45
N LEU A 240 5.45 -8.88 12.89
CA LEU A 240 6.61 -9.12 12.02
C LEU A 240 6.64 -10.55 11.47
N GLN A 241 6.13 -11.55 12.19
CA GLN A 241 5.99 -12.92 11.71
C GLN A 241 4.76 -13.11 10.81
N ALA A 242 3.69 -12.33 10.96
CA ALA A 242 2.59 -12.32 10.00
C ALA A 242 3.06 -11.68 8.68
N ILE A 243 3.79 -10.56 8.78
CA ILE A 243 4.46 -9.91 7.65
C ILE A 243 5.54 -10.83 7.03
N ARG A 244 6.35 -11.53 7.84
CA ARG A 244 7.37 -12.50 7.35
C ARG A 244 6.84 -13.88 6.98
N ARG A 245 5.61 -14.27 7.32
CA ARG A 245 4.98 -15.50 6.80
C ARG A 245 4.36 -15.30 5.43
N GLY A 246 4.28 -14.04 4.99
CA GLY A 246 4.39 -13.68 3.59
C GLY A 246 5.86 -13.51 3.15
N VAL A 247 6.83 -14.25 3.68
CA VAL A 247 8.20 -14.41 3.15
C VAL A 247 8.71 -15.78 3.60
N ALA A 248 8.12 -16.83 3.05
CA ALA A 248 8.66 -18.19 3.07
C ALA A 248 8.30 -18.85 1.73
#